data_AF-A0AAV4D988-F1
#
_entry.id   AF-A0AAV4D988-F1
#
_cell.length_a   1.000
_cell.length_b   1.000
_cell.length_c   1.000
_cell.angle_alpha   90.00
_cell.angle_beta   90.00
_cell.angle_gamma   90.00
#
_symmetry.space_group_name_H-M   'P 1'
#
loop_
_entity.id
_entity.type
_entity.pdbx_description
1 polymer ?
#
loop_
_entity_poly.entity_id
_entity_poly.type
_entity_poly.pdbx_seq_one_letter_code
_entity_poly.pdbx_strand_id
1 'polypeptide(L)'
;MLNQNLIVVGDWNLLLDPDMDGENYLHISNPRARQAMHKLISNLNLIDVWRDENPESKKYTWRRLLSNKSVQKGRLDFFLISESLQAYVLKPTIELRYRSDTLR
;
A
#
# COMPACT_ATOMS: atom_id res chain seq x y z
N MET A 1 -27.11 -10.83 3.31
CA MET A 1 -25.74 -10.84 2.75
C MET A 1 -24.81 -11.20 3.91
N LEU A 2 -23.83 -12.07 3.69
CA LEU A 2 -22.86 -12.40 4.74
C LEU A 2 -22.03 -11.14 5.02
N ASN A 3 -22.14 -10.58 6.24
CA ASN A 3 -21.20 -9.58 6.75
C ASN A 3 -19.85 -10.29 6.95
N GLN A 4 -19.07 -10.38 5.88
CA GLN A 4 -17.73 -10.94 5.95
C GLN A 4 -16.77 -9.84 6.39
N ASN A 5 -16.25 -9.99 7.61
CA ASN A 5 -15.15 -9.18 8.11
C ASN A 5 -13.86 -9.75 7.52
N LEU A 6 -13.34 -9.07 6.49
CA LEU A 6 -12.17 -9.49 5.75
C LEU A 6 -10.96 -8.62 6.10
N ILE A 7 -9.80 -9.26 6.23
CA ILE A 7 -8.50 -8.61 6.34
C ILE A 7 -7.61 -9.26 5.27
N VAL A 8 -7.13 -8.47 4.31
CA VAL A 8 -6.26 -8.89 3.22
C VAL A 8 -4.95 -8.13 3.30
N VAL A 9 -3.83 -8.83 3.37
CA VAL A 9 -2.54 -8.25 3.74
C VAL A 9 -1.43 -8.92 2.95
N GLY A 10 -0.39 -8.16 2.60
CA GLY A 10 0.80 -8.71 1.95
C GLY A 10 1.58 -7.67 1.16
N ASP A 11 2.62 -8.17 0.48
CA ASP A 11 3.34 -7.44 -0.58
C ASP A 11 2.60 -7.64 -1.90
N TRP A 12 2.05 -6.55 -2.43
CA TRP A 12 1.26 -6.57 -3.66
C TRP A 12 2.07 -6.26 -4.90
N ASN A 13 3.34 -5.84 -4.73
CA ASN A 13 4.23 -5.42 -5.80
C ASN A 13 3.58 -4.42 -6.80
N LEU A 14 2.71 -3.54 -6.27
CA LEU A 14 2.01 -2.49 -7.02
C LEU A 14 1.80 -1.25 -6.15
N LEU A 15 1.70 -0.09 -6.80
CA LEU A 15 1.32 1.17 -6.14
C LEU A 15 -0.19 1.35 -6.23
N LEU A 16 -0.87 1.47 -5.09
CA LEU A 16 -2.33 1.64 -5.05
C LEU A 16 -2.71 3.05 -5.53
N ASP A 17 -2.01 4.06 -5.02
CA ASP A 17 -2.01 5.44 -5.49
C ASP A 17 -0.57 5.88 -5.84
N PRO A 18 -0.16 5.90 -7.11
CA PRO A 18 1.22 6.24 -7.48
C PRO A 18 1.69 7.62 -7.03
N ASP A 19 0.80 8.60 -6.88
CA ASP A 19 1.18 9.97 -6.54
C ASP A 19 1.55 10.08 -5.06
N MET A 20 0.93 9.24 -4.23
CA MET A 20 1.09 9.21 -2.78
C MET A 20 1.95 8.04 -2.27
N ASP A 21 2.01 6.95 -3.03
CA ASP A 21 2.70 5.71 -2.68
C ASP A 21 4.03 5.54 -3.42
N GLY A 22 4.28 6.33 -4.46
CA GLY A 22 5.45 6.22 -5.33
C GLY A 22 6.34 7.47 -5.34
N GLU A 23 7.65 7.24 -5.42
CA GLU A 23 8.66 8.28 -5.64
C GLU A 23 9.70 7.80 -6.66
N ASN A 24 10.06 8.65 -7.62
CA ASN A 24 11.01 8.37 -8.70
C ASN A 24 10.63 7.18 -9.61
N TYR A 25 9.34 6.98 -9.85
CA TYR A 25 8.84 6.08 -10.91
C TYR A 25 8.70 6.83 -12.23
N LEU A 26 9.37 6.33 -13.28
CA LEU A 26 9.21 6.88 -14.63
C LEU A 26 7.86 6.52 -15.25
N HIS A 27 7.36 5.33 -14.92
CA HIS A 27 6.10 4.80 -15.42
C HIS A 27 5.38 4.04 -14.32
N ILE A 28 4.05 4.10 -14.37
CA ILE A 28 3.19 3.26 -13.53
C ILE A 28 3.30 1.81 -14.03
N SER A 29 3.80 0.93 -13.18
CA SER A 29 3.80 -0.51 -13.45
C SER A 29 2.38 -1.09 -13.31
N ASN A 30 2.09 -2.13 -14.11
CA ASN A 30 0.92 -3.00 -13.95
C ASN A 30 -0.46 -2.28 -13.80
N PRO A 31 -0.86 -1.38 -14.72
CA PRO A 31 -2.11 -0.62 -14.59
C PRO A 31 -3.36 -1.50 -14.51
N ARG A 32 -3.35 -2.66 -15.17
CA ARG A 32 -4.46 -3.64 -15.11
C ARG A 32 -4.58 -4.29 -13.73
N ALA A 33 -3.46 -4.64 -13.10
CA ALA A 33 -3.46 -5.22 -11.75
C ALA A 33 -3.98 -4.21 -10.73
N ARG A 34 -3.55 -2.95 -10.85
CA ARG A 34 -4.07 -1.86 -10.01
C ARG A 34 -5.58 -1.64 -10.22
N GLN A 35 -6.05 -1.66 -11.47
CA GLN A 35 -7.49 -1.55 -11.74
C GLN A 35 -8.28 -2.73 -11.13
N ALA A 36 -7.75 -3.95 -11.20
CA ALA A 36 -8.36 -5.10 -10.55
C ALA A 36 -8.38 -4.94 -9.02
N MET A 37 -7.32 -4.39 -8.43
CA MET A 37 -7.27 -4.09 -7.00
C MET A 37 -8.34 -3.07 -6.59
N HIS A 38 -8.47 -1.96 -7.33
CA HIS A 38 -9.54 -0.97 -7.09
C HIS A 38 -10.95 -1.57 -7.21
N LYS A 39 -11.17 -2.48 -8.17
CA LYS A 39 -12.43 -3.23 -8.27
C LYS A 39 -12.65 -4.14 -7.07
N LEU A 40 -11.61 -4.85 -6.60
CA LEU A 40 -11.69 -5.70 -5.41
C LEU A 40 -12.07 -4.88 -4.17
N ILE A 41 -11.38 -3.75 -3.96
CA ILE A 41 -11.63 -2.81 -2.87
C ILE A 41 -13.08 -2.33 -2.89
N SER A 42 -13.56 -1.88 -4.06
CA SER A 42 -14.94 -1.40 -4.21
C SER A 42 -15.97 -2.50 -4.03
N ASN A 43 -15.76 -3.70 -4.60
CA ASN A 43 -16.73 -4.80 -4.55
C ASN A 43 -16.88 -5.41 -3.15
N LEU A 44 -15.81 -5.39 -2.36
CA LEU A 44 -15.77 -5.98 -1.01
C LEU A 44 -15.87 -4.93 0.11
N ASN A 45 -16.08 -3.66 -0.24
CA ASN A 45 -16.10 -2.53 0.68
C ASN A 45 -14.88 -2.53 1.63
N LEU A 46 -13.70 -2.62 1.03
CA LEU A 46 -12.44 -2.58 1.77
C LEU A 46 -11.89 -1.16 1.83
N ILE A 47 -11.09 -0.90 2.85
CA ILE A 47 -10.35 0.34 3.03
C ILE A 47 -8.86 0.02 3.20
N ASP A 48 -8.00 0.89 2.67
CA ASP A 48 -6.58 0.91 3.02
C ASP A 48 -6.44 1.65 4.35
N VAL A 49 -6.38 0.88 5.44
CA VAL A 49 -6.39 1.39 6.80
C VAL A 49 -5.24 2.37 7.09
N TRP A 50 -4.07 2.16 6.48
CA TRP A 50 -2.94 3.05 6.72
C TRP A 50 -3.13 4.39 6.00
N ARG A 51 -3.62 4.36 4.75
CA ARG A 51 -3.87 5.57 3.97
C ARG A 51 -5.02 6.39 4.54
N ASP A 52 -6.06 5.73 5.04
CA ASP A 52 -7.21 6.39 5.66
C ASP A 52 -6.81 7.25 6.86
N GLU A 53 -5.96 6.72 7.75
CA GLU A 53 -5.43 7.50 8.89
C GLU A 53 -4.30 8.47 8.53
N ASN A 54 -3.66 8.30 7.37
CA ASN A 54 -2.49 9.08 6.96
C ASN A 54 -2.64 9.62 5.53
N PRO A 55 -3.70 10.39 5.22
CA PRO A 55 -4.08 10.72 3.85
C PRO A 55 -2.96 11.46 3.10
N GLU A 56 -2.27 12.38 3.77
CA GLU A 56 -1.22 13.23 3.17
C GLU A 56 0.20 12.69 3.37
N SER A 57 0.39 11.67 4.22
CA SER A 57 1.73 11.19 4.53
C SER A 57 2.30 10.37 3.37
N LYS A 58 3.57 10.60 3.06
CA LYS A 58 4.35 9.76 2.13
C LYS A 58 5.32 8.89 2.93
N LYS A 59 4.95 7.62 3.13
CA LYS A 59 5.81 6.59 3.71
C LYS A 59 5.83 5.38 2.80
N TYR A 60 6.96 4.68 2.80
CA TYR A 60 7.27 3.64 1.83
C TYR A 60 7.76 2.38 2.56
N THR A 61 7.50 1.22 1.97
CA THR A 61 7.88 -0.10 2.51
C THR A 61 9.02 -0.73 1.72
N TRP A 62 9.21 -0.25 0.49
CA TRP A 62 10.23 -0.66 -0.44
C TRP A 62 11.06 0.52 -0.93
N ARG A 63 12.35 0.28 -1.19
CA ARG A 63 13.25 1.26 -1.82
C ARG A 63 14.31 0.57 -2.67
N ARG A 64 14.86 1.29 -3.65
CA ARG A 64 15.96 0.85 -4.50
C ARG A 64 16.84 2.02 -4.92
N LEU A 65 18.16 1.81 -4.89
CA LEU A 65 19.11 2.74 -5.49
C LEU A 65 19.14 2.56 -7.01
N LEU A 66 18.92 3.65 -7.75
CA LEU A 66 19.00 3.68 -9.21
C LEU A 66 20.41 4.00 -9.68
N SER A 67 20.72 3.69 -10.95
CA SER A 67 22.05 3.90 -11.54
C SER A 67 22.49 5.38 -11.55
N ASN A 68 21.54 6.30 -11.59
CA ASN A 68 21.75 7.74 -11.50
C ASN A 68 21.95 8.25 -10.05
N LYS A 69 22.12 7.36 -9.07
CA LYS A 69 22.23 7.64 -7.62
C LYS A 69 20.98 8.22 -6.95
N SER A 70 19.84 8.29 -7.65
CA SER A 70 18.56 8.59 -7.02
C SER A 70 17.95 7.35 -6.35
N VAL A 71 17.07 7.56 -5.37
CA VAL A 71 16.38 6.46 -4.66
C VAL A 71 14.95 6.37 -5.13
N GLN A 72 14.57 5.23 -5.70
CA GLN A 72 13.18 4.88 -5.96
C GLN A 72 12.55 4.34 -4.67
N LYS A 73 11.32 4.76 -4.35
CA LYS A 73 10.63 4.32 -3.13
C LYS A 73 9.17 4.03 -3.42
N GLY A 74 8.66 2.93 -2.89
CA GLY A 74 7.27 2.51 -3.08
C GLY A 74 6.64 2.01 -1.80
N ARG A 75 5.36 2.27 -1.60
CA ARG A 75 4.52 1.57 -0.62
C ARG A 75 3.84 0.40 -1.34
N LEU A 76 4.47 -0.78 -1.26
CA LEU A 76 4.02 -1.99 -1.95
C LEU A 76 3.30 -2.95 -1.00
N ASP A 77 3.57 -2.82 0.30
CA ASP A 77 2.90 -3.56 1.36
C ASP A 77 1.77 -2.71 1.94
N PHE A 78 0.55 -3.24 1.93
CA PHE A 78 -0.61 -2.57 2.51
C PHE A 78 -1.66 -3.57 3.00
N PHE A 79 -2.45 -3.10 3.97
CA PHE A 79 -3.55 -3.83 4.59
C PHE A 79 -4.86 -3.28 4.02
N LEU A 80 -5.68 -4.18 3.45
CA LEU A 80 -7.06 -3.89 3.08
C LEU A 80 -7.98 -4.58 4.08
N ILE A 81 -8.80 -3.81 4.79
CA ILE A 81 -9.75 -4.35 5.76
C ILE A 81 -11.17 -3.96 5.36
N SER A 82 -12.16 -4.78 5.69
CA SER A 82 -13.55 -4.37 5.58
C SER A 82 -13.77 -3.08 6.37
N GLU A 83 -14.52 -2.14 5.82
CA GLU A 83 -14.85 -0.86 6.48
C GLU A 83 -15.45 -1.07 7.89
N SER A 84 -16.24 -2.14 8.07
CA SER A 84 -16.80 -2.54 9.38
C SER A 84 -15.74 -2.80 10.47
N LEU A 85 -14.49 -3.08 10.08
CA LEU A 85 -13.39 -3.34 10.98
C LEU A 85 -12.61 -2.08 11.37
N GLN A 86 -12.84 -0.94 10.70
CA GLN A 86 -12.09 0.30 10.91
C GLN A 86 -12.10 0.75 12.37
N ALA A 87 -13.25 0.66 13.04
CA ALA A 87 -13.41 1.06 14.44
C ALA A 87 -12.59 0.22 15.43
N TYR A 88 -12.06 -0.93 15.02
CA TYR A 88 -11.23 -1.83 15.84
C TYR A 88 -9.73 -1.67 15.57
N VAL A 89 -9.36 -0.82 14.62
CA VAL A 89 -7.96 -0.53 14.33
C VAL A 89 -7.42 0.40 15.40
N LEU A 90 -6.34 0.00 16.06
CA LEU A 90 -5.71 0.81 17.10
C LEU A 90 -4.65 1.77 16.55
N LYS A 91 -3.77 1.27 15.67
CA LYS A 91 -2.66 2.05 15.12
C LYS A 91 -2.03 1.38 13.89
N PRO A 92 -2.28 1.87 12.67
CA PRO A 92 -1.59 1.46 11.46
C PRO A 92 -0.26 2.21 11.36
N THR A 93 0.85 1.50 11.54
CA THR A 93 2.21 2.06 11.39
C THR A 93 3.01 1.33 10.32
N ILE A 94 3.87 2.08 9.64
CA ILE A 94 4.94 1.55 8.80
C ILE A 94 6.25 1.71 9.58
N GLU A 95 6.89 0.58 9.89
CA GLU A 95 8.16 0.52 10.60
C GLU A 95 9.27 0.07 9.66
N LEU A 96 10.40 0.79 9.66
CA LEU A 96 11.60 0.39 8.93
C LEU A 96 12.30 -0.74 9.70
N ARG A 97 12.49 -1.91 9.08
CA ARG A 97 13.22 -3.03 9.68
C ARG A 97 14.52 -3.32 8.95
N TYR A 98 15.58 -3.56 9.73
CA TYR A 98 16.97 -3.77 9.30
C TYR A 98 17.24 -5.06 8.51
N ARG A 99 16.25 -5.94 8.33
CA ARG A 99 16.43 -7.28 7.74
C ARG A 99 15.74 -7.49 6.38
N SER A 100 15.00 -6.51 5.87
CA SER A 100 14.37 -6.55 4.54
C SER A 100 15.05 -5.58 3.58
N ASP A 101 14.77 -5.70 2.28
CA ASP A 101 15.34 -4.87 1.19
C ASP A 101 15.17 -3.36 1.40
N THR A 102 14.34 -2.96 2.36
CA THR A 102 14.15 -1.60 2.85
C THR A 102 15.43 -0.92 3.36
N LEU A 103 16.55 -1.63 3.54
CA LEU A 103 17.83 -1.07 4.01
C LEU A 103 19.08 -1.32 3.15
N ARG A 104 18.97 -1.91 1.96
CA ARG A 104 20.11 -1.97 1.02
C ARG A 104 20.34 -0.66 0.28
#